data_AF-A0A7C4M6D8-F1
#
_entry.id   AF-A0A7C4M6D8-F1
#
_cell.length_a   1.000
_cell.length_b   1.000
_cell.length_c   1.000
_cell.angle_alpha   90.00
_cell.angle_beta   90.00
_cell.angle_gamma   90.00
#
_symmetry.space_group_name_H-M   'P 1'
#
loop_
_entity.id
_entity.type
_entity.pdbx_description
1 polymer ?
#
loop_
_entity_poly.entity_id
_entity_poly.type
_entity_poly.pdbx_seq_one_letter_code
_entity_poly.pdbx_strand_id
1 'polypeptide(L)'
;LPSNFEVAEELDRISEEYEGEERRIRLIRMRREALEIMELLSAFHPRLIGSVWRGTANKNSDIDIVVFSQERETVIEVIRKSGLRILDMETVPSGKDGGGELLHIFIDLPSGDKVEITVKRQEDMIKDEICDIYGDIKKGLTISQLREVLKKDPQRRFIPKRRKR
;
A
#
# COMPACT_ATOMS: atom_id res chain seq x y z
N LEU A 1 2.92 17.34 21.85
CA LEU A 1 2.64 16.00 21.29
C LEU A 1 3.61 15.74 20.15
N PRO A 2 4.17 14.52 20.02
CA PRO A 2 5.03 14.18 18.89
C PRO A 2 4.25 14.31 17.58
N SER A 3 4.95 14.64 16.50
CA SER A 3 4.37 14.59 15.15
C SER A 3 4.15 13.15 14.69
N ASN A 4 3.23 12.94 13.74
CA ASN A 4 3.02 11.62 13.13
C ASN A 4 4.32 11.03 12.54
N PHE A 5 5.17 11.88 11.98
CA PHE A 5 6.51 11.50 11.50
C PHE A 5 7.36 10.93 12.63
N GLU A 6 7.44 11.63 13.78
CA GLU A 6 8.25 11.19 14.93
C GLU A 6 7.72 9.89 15.52
N VAL A 7 6.40 9.72 15.58
CA VAL A 7 5.79 8.46 16.01
C VAL A 7 6.14 7.31 15.05
N ALA A 8 6.02 7.54 13.74
CA ALA A 8 6.35 6.51 12.74
C ALA A 8 7.84 6.16 12.71
N GLU A 9 8.73 7.15 12.87
CA GLU A 9 10.18 6.96 12.94
C GLU A 9 10.56 6.11 14.18
N GLU A 10 9.97 6.40 15.33
CA GLU A 10 10.24 5.65 16.55
C GLU A 10 9.68 4.23 16.48
N LEU A 11 8.46 4.04 15.97
CA LEU A 11 7.89 2.70 15.76
C LEU A 11 8.71 1.86 14.77
N ASP A 12 9.24 2.47 13.70
CA ASP A 12 10.13 1.80 12.75
C ASP A 12 11.43 1.37 13.41
N ARG A 13 12.04 2.24 14.24
CA ARG A 13 13.27 1.91 15.00
C ARG A 13 13.04 0.76 15.97
N ILE A 14 11.97 0.83 16.77
CA ILE A 14 11.58 -0.26 17.68
C ILE A 14 11.40 -1.54 16.87
N SER A 15 10.62 -1.50 15.78
CA SER A 15 10.38 -2.71 15.00
C SER A 15 11.67 -3.33 14.41
N GLU A 16 12.63 -2.51 13.99
CA GLU A 16 13.94 -2.99 13.51
C GLU A 16 14.72 -3.71 14.63
N GLU A 17 14.74 -3.15 15.84
CA GLU A 17 15.42 -3.72 17.00
C GLU A 17 14.83 -5.08 17.39
N TYR A 18 13.50 -5.23 17.35
CA TYR A 18 12.81 -6.45 17.77
C TYR A 18 12.67 -7.51 16.67
N GLU A 19 12.58 -7.13 15.39
CA GLU A 19 12.28 -8.07 14.29
C GLU A 19 13.51 -8.41 13.42
N GLY A 20 14.50 -7.51 13.30
CA GLY A 20 15.76 -7.76 12.59
C GLY A 20 15.61 -8.33 11.18
N GLU A 21 16.25 -9.48 10.92
CA GLU A 21 16.25 -10.13 9.59
C GLU A 21 14.86 -10.60 9.14
N GLU A 22 13.99 -11.04 10.06
CA GLU A 22 12.63 -11.49 9.74
C GLU A 22 11.80 -10.37 9.09
N ARG A 23 12.04 -9.12 9.50
CA ARG A 23 11.43 -7.94 8.89
C ARG A 23 11.83 -7.80 7.42
N ARG A 24 13.11 -8.03 7.10
CA ARG A 24 13.63 -7.94 5.73
C ARG A 24 13.04 -9.03 4.85
N ILE A 25 13.01 -10.27 5.34
CA ILE A 25 12.40 -11.41 4.63
C ILE A 25 10.92 -11.12 4.37
N ARG A 26 10.17 -10.65 5.38
CA ARG A 26 8.76 -10.27 5.25
C ARG A 26 8.54 -9.17 4.23
N LEU A 27 9.31 -8.08 4.29
CA LEU A 27 9.18 -6.99 3.33
C LEU A 27 9.35 -7.46 1.88
N ILE A 28 10.34 -8.33 1.63
CA ILE A 28 10.59 -8.87 0.29
C ILE A 28 9.42 -9.77 -0.15
N ARG A 29 8.90 -10.62 0.74
CA ARG A 29 7.72 -11.45 0.46
C ARG A 29 6.50 -10.58 0.12
N MET A 30 6.14 -9.64 1.00
CA MET A 30 5.01 -8.74 0.80
C MET A 30 5.14 -7.92 -0.49
N ARG A 31 6.35 -7.50 -0.87
CA ARG A 31 6.58 -6.81 -2.16
C ARG A 31 6.36 -7.71 -3.37
N ARG A 32 6.69 -8.99 -3.29
CA ARG A 32 6.42 -9.96 -4.36
C ARG A 32 4.92 -10.24 -4.48
N GLU A 33 4.25 -10.47 -3.36
CA GLU A 33 2.81 -10.68 -3.32
C GLU A 33 2.06 -9.43 -3.81
N ALA A 34 2.48 -8.24 -3.38
CA ALA A 34 1.97 -6.99 -3.92
C ALA A 34 2.11 -6.93 -5.44
N LEU A 35 3.26 -7.31 -6.00
CA LEU A 35 3.47 -7.32 -7.45
C LEU A 35 2.48 -8.26 -8.16
N GLU A 36 2.25 -9.46 -7.63
CA GLU A 36 1.31 -10.43 -8.21
C GLU A 36 -0.13 -9.87 -8.22
N ILE A 37 -0.58 -9.28 -7.12
CA ILE A 37 -1.91 -8.65 -7.03
C ILE A 37 -2.02 -7.44 -7.96
N MET A 38 -0.97 -6.62 -8.04
CA MET A 38 -0.95 -5.48 -8.95
C MET A 38 -0.95 -5.93 -10.42
N GLU A 39 -0.29 -7.03 -10.78
CA GLU A 39 -0.33 -7.57 -12.14
C GLU A 39 -1.73 -8.11 -12.50
N LEU A 40 -2.39 -8.80 -11.57
CA LEU A 40 -3.79 -9.21 -11.70
C LEU A 40 -4.73 -8.01 -11.96
N LEU A 41 -4.49 -6.90 -11.25
CA LEU A 41 -5.31 -5.69 -11.31
C LEU A 41 -4.77 -4.64 -12.28
N SER A 42 -3.87 -5.02 -13.19
CA SER A 42 -3.15 -4.09 -14.07
C SER A 42 -4.04 -3.16 -14.89
N ALA A 43 -5.25 -3.60 -15.27
CA ALA A 43 -6.25 -2.78 -15.96
C ALA A 43 -6.70 -1.54 -15.16
N PHE A 44 -6.56 -1.56 -13.84
CA PHE A 44 -7.00 -0.52 -12.91
C PHE A 44 -5.85 0.36 -12.39
N HIS A 45 -4.72 0.38 -13.10
CA HIS A 45 -3.56 1.25 -12.81
C HIS A 45 -3.08 1.18 -11.34
N PRO A 46 -2.80 -0.02 -10.81
CA PRO A 46 -2.54 -0.21 -9.39
C PRO A 46 -1.25 0.48 -8.95
N ARG A 47 -1.26 0.98 -7.71
CA ARG A 47 -0.08 1.54 -7.03
C ARG A 47 0.06 0.94 -5.64
N LEU A 48 1.23 0.38 -5.35
CA LEU A 48 1.61 -0.03 -4.00
C LEU A 48 1.87 1.22 -3.16
N ILE A 49 1.23 1.31 -2.02
CA ILE A 49 1.37 2.41 -1.06
C ILE A 49 1.70 1.83 0.33
N GLY A 50 1.53 2.64 1.38
CA GLY A 50 1.68 2.16 2.75
C GLY A 50 3.11 1.75 3.13
N SER A 51 3.20 0.93 4.18
CA SER A 51 4.48 0.53 4.80
C SER A 51 5.34 -0.34 3.88
N VAL A 52 4.71 -1.20 3.06
CA VAL A 52 5.39 -2.08 2.10
C VAL A 52 6.09 -1.27 1.00
N TRP A 53 5.43 -0.22 0.48
CA TRP A 53 6.09 0.75 -0.38
C TRP A 53 7.25 1.42 0.36
N ARG A 54 6.99 2.01 1.53
CA ARG A 54 7.98 2.80 2.29
C ARG A 54 9.22 1.98 2.70
N GLY A 55 9.10 0.66 2.73
CA GLY A 55 10.15 -0.24 3.21
C GLY A 55 10.19 -0.33 4.73
N THR A 56 9.06 -0.06 5.39
CA THR A 56 8.89 -0.02 6.84
C THR A 56 7.81 -1.01 7.33
N ALA A 57 7.48 -2.01 6.51
CA ALA A 57 6.54 -3.06 6.89
C ALA A 57 7.05 -3.84 8.12
N ASN A 58 6.16 -4.04 9.08
CA ASN A 58 6.36 -4.81 10.31
C ASN A 58 5.42 -6.02 10.35
N LYS A 59 5.47 -6.81 11.42
CA LYS A 59 4.63 -8.02 11.55
C LYS A 59 3.12 -7.78 11.56
N ASN A 60 2.69 -6.54 11.79
CA ASN A 60 1.28 -6.13 11.84
C ASN A 60 0.90 -5.30 10.60
N SER A 61 1.74 -5.26 9.57
CA SER A 61 1.49 -4.49 8.36
C SER A 61 0.68 -5.29 7.36
N ASP A 62 -0.26 -4.61 6.72
CA ASP A 62 -0.97 -5.11 5.55
C ASP A 62 -0.28 -4.63 4.26
N ILE A 63 -0.63 -5.24 3.13
CA ILE A 63 -0.24 -4.79 1.79
C ILE A 63 -1.30 -3.80 1.29
N ASP A 64 -0.95 -2.51 1.27
CA ASP A 64 -1.85 -1.46 0.81
C ASP A 64 -1.70 -1.20 -0.70
N ILE A 65 -2.76 -1.42 -1.48
CA ILE A 65 -2.80 -1.14 -2.92
C ILE A 65 -3.94 -0.17 -3.23
N VAL A 66 -3.64 0.88 -3.99
CA VAL A 66 -4.68 1.74 -4.58
C VAL A 66 -4.89 1.34 -6.02
N VAL A 67 -6.15 1.23 -6.44
CA VAL A 67 -6.57 1.07 -7.84
C VAL A 67 -7.53 2.19 -8.24
N PHE A 68 -7.67 2.40 -9.54
CA PHE A 68 -8.48 3.46 -10.11
C PHE A 68 -9.51 2.87 -11.08
N SER A 69 -10.79 3.10 -10.82
CA SER A 69 -11.89 2.64 -11.67
C SER A 69 -13.04 3.63 -11.66
N GLN A 70 -13.83 3.65 -12.74
CA GLN A 70 -15.15 4.33 -12.77
C GLN A 70 -16.23 3.46 -12.14
N GLU A 71 -16.09 2.14 -12.24
CA GLU A 71 -17.05 1.14 -11.75
C GLU A 71 -16.34 0.19 -10.79
N ARG A 72 -16.65 0.30 -9.49
CA ARG A 72 -16.00 -0.45 -8.41
C ARG A 72 -16.28 -1.96 -8.50
N GLU A 73 -17.45 -2.31 -9.04
CA GLU A 73 -17.92 -3.68 -9.22
C GLU A 73 -17.01 -4.49 -10.16
N THR A 74 -16.42 -3.85 -11.18
CA THR A 74 -15.47 -4.50 -12.09
C THR A 74 -14.19 -4.97 -11.38
N VAL A 75 -13.71 -4.20 -10.40
CA VAL A 75 -12.54 -4.58 -9.58
C VAL A 75 -12.87 -5.82 -8.76
N ILE A 76 -14.05 -5.83 -8.11
CA ILE A 76 -14.52 -6.97 -7.31
C ILE A 76 -14.66 -8.22 -8.17
N GLU A 77 -15.19 -8.09 -9.40
CA GLU A 77 -15.35 -9.21 -10.32
C GLU A 77 -14.00 -9.84 -10.71
N VAL A 78 -12.98 -9.03 -11.00
CA VAL A 78 -11.63 -9.53 -11.31
C VAL A 78 -11.03 -10.27 -10.11
N ILE A 79 -11.19 -9.74 -8.89
CA ILE A 79 -10.72 -10.40 -7.66
C ILE A 79 -11.45 -11.74 -7.43
N ARG A 80 -12.77 -11.78 -7.63
CA ARG A 80 -13.54 -13.03 -7.48
C ARG A 80 -13.12 -14.08 -8.51
N LYS A 81 -12.90 -13.68 -9.76
CA LYS A 81 -12.48 -14.58 -10.84
C LYS A 81 -11.07 -15.15 -10.64
N SER A 82 -10.19 -14.44 -9.92
CA SER A 82 -8.85 -14.96 -9.60
C SER A 82 -8.84 -16.02 -8.51
N GLY A 83 -9.96 -16.22 -7.80
CA GLY A 83 -10.07 -17.16 -6.70
C GLY A 83 -9.49 -16.65 -5.37
N LEU A 84 -9.12 -15.37 -5.29
CA LEU A 84 -8.68 -14.76 -4.04
C LEU A 84 -9.84 -14.63 -3.05
N ARG A 85 -9.57 -14.93 -1.78
CA ARG A 85 -10.58 -14.87 -0.73
C ARG A 85 -10.75 -13.44 -0.24
N ILE A 86 -11.87 -12.83 -0.60
CA ILE A 86 -12.32 -11.57 0.01
C ILE A 86 -12.79 -11.87 1.44
N LEU A 87 -12.17 -11.21 2.41
CA LEU A 87 -12.54 -11.27 3.82
C LEU A 87 -13.68 -10.32 4.13
N ASP A 88 -13.56 -9.08 3.66
CA ASP A 88 -14.53 -8.02 3.92
C ASP A 88 -14.46 -6.93 2.84
N MET A 89 -15.51 -6.11 2.78
CA MET A 89 -15.60 -4.92 1.93
C MET A 89 -16.29 -3.80 2.68
N GLU A 90 -15.62 -2.66 2.78
CA GLU A 90 -16.15 -1.48 3.49
C GLU A 90 -16.20 -0.28 2.55
N THR A 91 -17.26 0.51 2.68
CA THR A 91 -17.41 1.76 1.94
C THR A 91 -17.36 2.92 2.92
N VAL A 92 -16.37 3.81 2.75
CA VAL A 92 -16.14 4.94 3.65
C VAL A 92 -16.22 6.28 2.89
N PRO A 93 -16.67 7.37 3.53
CA PRO A 93 -16.60 8.69 2.93
C PRO A 93 -15.14 9.08 2.64
N SER A 94 -14.86 9.61 1.46
CA SER A 94 -13.56 10.20 1.17
C SER A 94 -13.39 11.50 1.97
N GLY A 95 -12.41 11.56 2.87
CA GLY A 95 -12.19 12.71 3.76
C GLY A 95 -11.74 14.02 3.11
N LYS A 96 -11.81 14.14 1.77
CA LYS A 96 -11.52 15.39 1.03
C LYS A 96 -12.83 16.03 0.59
N ASP A 97 -12.94 17.35 0.74
CA ASP A 97 -14.12 18.15 0.36
C ASP A 97 -14.65 17.78 -1.04
N GLY A 98 -15.85 17.20 -1.09
CA GLY A 98 -16.52 16.77 -2.34
C GLY A 98 -16.08 15.40 -2.88
N GLY A 99 -15.30 14.62 -2.11
CA GLY A 99 -14.94 13.25 -2.44
C GLY A 99 -16.13 12.31 -2.23
N GLY A 100 -16.42 11.47 -3.23
CA GLY A 100 -17.41 10.41 -3.10
C GLY A 100 -17.01 9.34 -2.08
N GLU A 101 -17.58 8.16 -2.23
CA GLU A 101 -17.23 6.99 -1.41
C GLU A 101 -15.94 6.30 -1.89
N LEU A 102 -15.14 5.82 -0.95
CA LEU A 102 -14.01 4.91 -1.20
C LEU A 102 -14.43 3.50 -0.82
N LEU A 103 -14.20 2.55 -1.73
CA LEU A 103 -14.38 1.13 -1.43
C LEU A 103 -13.03 0.55 -1.00
N HIS A 104 -13.01 -0.07 0.17
CA HIS A 104 -11.91 -0.87 0.69
C HIS A 104 -12.28 -2.34 0.57
N ILE A 105 -11.39 -3.14 -0.04
CA ILE A 105 -11.56 -4.59 -0.20
C ILE A 105 -10.42 -5.26 0.54
N PHE A 106 -10.75 -6.12 1.51
CA PHE A 106 -9.78 -6.83 2.32
C PHE A 106 -9.66 -8.28 1.82
N ILE A 107 -8.44 -8.71 1.54
CA ILE A 107 -8.13 -10.05 1.01
C ILE A 107 -7.13 -10.74 1.93
N ASP A 108 -7.33 -12.05 2.13
CA ASP A 108 -6.37 -12.93 2.79
C ASP A 108 -5.54 -13.67 1.75
N LEU A 109 -4.21 -13.66 1.87
CA LEU A 109 -3.33 -14.45 1.02
C LEU A 109 -2.98 -15.78 1.67
N PRO A 110 -2.66 -16.83 0.89
CA PRO A 110 -2.23 -18.13 1.45
C PRO A 110 -0.99 -18.05 2.35
N SER A 111 -0.17 -17.00 2.22
CA SER A 111 0.98 -16.74 3.09
C SER A 111 0.59 -16.25 4.49
N GLY A 112 -0.67 -15.86 4.70
CA GLY A 112 -1.18 -15.20 5.89
C GLY A 112 -1.01 -13.67 5.89
N ASP A 113 -0.39 -13.11 4.85
CA ASP A 113 -0.36 -11.65 4.66
C ASP A 113 -1.72 -11.17 4.15
N LYS A 114 -2.15 -10.00 4.64
CA LYS A 114 -3.42 -9.38 4.23
C LYS A 114 -3.16 -8.30 3.20
N VAL A 115 -4.11 -8.11 2.30
CA VAL A 115 -4.10 -7.03 1.30
C VAL A 115 -5.32 -6.15 1.50
N GLU A 116 -5.10 -4.86 1.60
CA GLU A 116 -6.13 -3.84 1.53
C GLU A 116 -6.08 -3.19 0.14
N ILE A 117 -7.17 -3.28 -0.61
CA ILE A 117 -7.33 -2.61 -1.90
C ILE A 117 -8.28 -1.43 -1.73
N THR A 118 -7.78 -0.21 -1.87
CA THR A 118 -8.61 0.99 -1.95
C THR A 118 -8.94 1.30 -3.40
N VAL A 119 -10.22 1.27 -3.75
CA VAL A 119 -10.73 1.66 -5.07
C VAL A 119 -11.05 3.15 -5.07
N LYS A 120 -10.33 3.90 -5.90
CA LYS A 120 -10.55 5.33 -6.13
C LYS A 120 -11.18 5.58 -7.50
N ARG A 121 -11.78 6.76 -7.66
CA ARG A 121 -12.28 7.20 -8.96
C ARG A 121 -11.12 7.42 -9.93
N GLN A 122 -11.39 7.21 -11.21
CA GLN A 122 -10.37 7.38 -12.25
C GLN A 122 -9.81 8.82 -12.30
N GLU A 123 -10.63 9.84 -12.03
CA GLU A 123 -10.18 11.24 -11.99
C GLU A 123 -9.18 11.54 -10.85
N ASP A 124 -9.16 10.71 -9.81
CA ASP A 124 -8.25 10.89 -8.68
C ASP A 124 -6.82 10.42 -9.01
N MET A 125 -6.61 9.75 -10.15
CA MET A 125 -5.29 9.28 -10.59
C MET A 125 -4.27 10.41 -10.82
N ILE A 126 -4.75 11.60 -11.21
CA ILE A 126 -3.91 12.78 -11.46
C ILE A 126 -3.74 13.68 -10.22
N LYS A 127 -4.44 13.37 -9.12
CA LYS A 127 -4.39 14.19 -7.91
C LYS A 127 -3.21 13.77 -7.06
N ASP A 128 -2.32 14.72 -6.78
CA ASP A 128 -1.29 14.51 -5.77
C ASP A 128 -1.93 14.47 -4.38
N GLU A 129 -1.61 13.42 -3.62
CA GLU A 129 -2.00 13.29 -2.22
C GLU A 129 -0.79 13.50 -1.32
N ILE A 130 -0.96 14.26 -0.25
CA ILE A 130 0.07 14.43 0.77
C ILE A 130 -0.07 13.27 1.75
N CYS A 131 1.05 12.65 2.11
CA CYS A 131 1.08 11.62 3.13
C CYS A 131 0.95 12.25 4.52
N ASP A 132 -0.06 11.86 5.30
CA ASP A 132 -0.32 12.42 6.65
C ASP A 132 0.76 12.04 7.68
N ILE A 133 1.56 11.02 7.38
CA ILE A 133 2.68 10.57 8.23
C ILE A 133 3.96 11.34 7.87
N TYR A 134 4.31 11.35 6.58
CA TYR A 134 5.63 11.80 6.12
C TYR A 134 5.64 13.20 5.50
N GLY A 135 4.48 13.76 5.20
CA GLY A 135 4.31 15.12 4.63
C GLY A 135 4.79 15.27 3.17
N ASP A 136 5.21 14.19 2.52
CA ASP A 136 5.60 14.14 1.11
C ASP A 136 4.44 13.65 0.23
N ILE A 137 4.60 13.82 -1.09
CA ILE A 137 3.62 13.33 -2.06
C ILE A 137 3.59 11.80 -2.03
N LYS A 138 2.41 11.21 -1.84
CA LYS A 138 2.13 9.77 -1.82
C LYS A 138 2.22 9.20 -3.23
N LYS A 139 3.44 9.08 -3.74
CA LYS A 139 3.71 8.54 -5.09
C LYS A 139 3.44 7.04 -5.17
N GLY A 140 3.70 6.27 -4.11
CA GLY A 140 3.65 4.81 -4.23
C GLY A 140 4.64 4.25 -5.25
N LEU A 141 4.47 2.99 -5.63
CA LEU A 141 5.16 2.35 -6.74
C LEU A 141 4.17 1.81 -7.76
N THR A 142 4.44 2.03 -9.05
CA THR A 142 3.78 1.29 -10.14
C THR A 142 4.33 -0.14 -10.25
N ILE A 143 3.67 -0.99 -11.04
CA ILE A 143 4.14 -2.37 -11.35
C ILE A 143 5.60 -2.35 -11.83
N SER A 144 5.93 -1.50 -12.80
CA SER A 144 7.28 -1.41 -13.37
C SER A 144 8.31 -0.95 -12.34
N GLN A 145 7.97 0.04 -11.52
CA GLN A 145 8.86 0.53 -10.46
C GLN A 145 9.06 -0.51 -9.35
N LEU A 146 8.01 -1.21 -8.93
CA LEU A 146 8.11 -2.27 -7.93
C LEU A 146 8.97 -3.44 -8.44
N ARG A 147 8.80 -3.84 -9.70
CA ARG A 147 9.65 -4.84 -10.36
C ARG A 147 11.12 -4.41 -10.37
N GLU A 148 11.40 -3.14 -10.65
CA GLU A 148 12.76 -2.60 -10.62
C GLU A 148 13.36 -2.63 -9.20
N VAL A 149 12.57 -2.26 -8.19
CA VAL A 149 12.96 -2.32 -6.77
C VAL A 149 13.31 -3.76 -6.39
N LEU A 150 12.42 -4.73 -6.66
CA LEU A 150 12.66 -6.15 -6.40
C LEU A 150 13.86 -6.72 -7.15
N LYS A 151 14.28 -6.11 -8.26
CA LYS A 151 15.48 -6.54 -9.00
C LYS A 151 16.78 -5.93 -8.45
N LYS A 152 16.75 -4.64 -8.09
CA LYS A 152 17.96 -3.88 -7.76
C LYS A 152 18.25 -3.84 -6.26
N ASP A 153 17.23 -3.53 -5.47
CA ASP A 153 17.32 -3.38 -4.02
C ASP A 153 15.94 -3.66 -3.41
N PRO A 154 15.62 -4.94 -3.15
CA PRO A 154 14.35 -5.36 -2.59
C PRO A 154 14.02 -4.76 -1.23
N GLN A 155 15.02 -4.22 -0.52
CA GLN A 155 14.90 -3.66 0.82
C GLN A 155 14.89 -2.12 0.81
N ARG A 156 14.97 -1.51 -0.37
CA ARG A 156 15.01 -0.05 -0.55
C ARG A 156 13.91 0.65 0.24
N ARG A 157 14.28 1.63 1.05
CA ARG A 157 13.35 2.52 1.77
C ARG A 157 13.04 3.77 0.97
N PHE A 158 11.80 4.27 1.12
CA PHE A 158 11.27 5.46 0.45
C PHE A 158 10.73 6.46 1.47
N ILE A 159 11.55 6.80 2.47
CA ILE A 159 11.19 7.73 3.53
C ILE A 159 11.87 9.08 3.23
N PRO A 160 11.14 10.21 3.24
CA PRO A 160 11.77 11.52 3.05
C PRO A 160 12.69 11.85 4.22
N LYS A 161 13.75 12.61 3.95
CA LYS A 161 14.62 13.13 5.02
C LYS A 161 13.79 14.05 5.92
N ARG A 162 13.98 13.91 7.23
CA ARG A 162 13.38 14.80 8.24
C ARG A 162 13.67 16.25 7.85
N ARG A 163 12.63 17.06 7.62
CA ARG A 163 12.80 18.50 7.52
C ARG A 163 13.31 18.97 8.88
N LYS A 164 14.57 19.44 8.93
CA LYS A 164 15.07 20.13 10.12
C LYS A 164 14.14 21.33 10.33
N ARG A 165 13.49 21.37 11.50
CA ARG A 165 12.80 22.57 11.96
C ARG A 165 13.82 23.66 12.23
#